data_AF-A0A382QDB5-F1
#
_entry.id   AF-A0A382QDB5-F1
#
_cell.length_a   1.000
_cell.length_b   1.000
_cell.length_c   1.000
_cell.angle_alpha   90.00
_cell.angle_beta   90.00
_cell.angle_gamma   90.00
#
_symmetry.space_group_name_H-M   'P 1'
#
loop_
_entity.id
_entity.type
_entity.pdbx_description
1 polymer ?
#
loop_
_entity_poly.entity_id
_entity_poly.type
_entity_poly.pdbx_seq_one_letter_code
_entity_poly.pdbx_strand_id
1 'polypeptide(L)'
;MGYDPVKLAAATEQVVVDGNRRKYVRLARPLRFYGGTSSATEVGCNLRCKFCFSDKPVRKPASTGKFYTPQEVFDALDASAKKYGHKLISASAS
;
A
#
# COMPACT_ATOMS: atom_id res chain seq x y z
N MET A 1 -27.22 -10.24 -7.07
CA MET A 1 -26.34 -9.05 -7.15
C MET A 1 -24.91 -9.55 -7.21
N GLY A 2 -24.23 -9.33 -8.35
CA GLY A 2 -22.89 -9.86 -8.61
C GLY A 2 -21.76 -8.91 -8.21
N TYR A 3 -20.54 -9.43 -8.23
CA TYR A 3 -19.31 -8.64 -8.10
C TYR A 3 -19.08 -7.83 -9.38
N ASP A 4 -19.09 -6.49 -9.27
CA ASP A 4 -18.76 -5.57 -10.36
C ASP A 4 -17.41 -4.89 -10.06
N PRO A 5 -16.32 -5.33 -10.71
CA PRO A 5 -14.97 -4.83 -10.44
C PRO A 5 -14.78 -3.36 -10.84
N VAL A 6 -15.57 -2.85 -11.80
CA VAL A 6 -15.44 -1.48 -12.31
C VAL A 6 -16.07 -0.51 -11.32
N LYS A 7 -17.30 -0.79 -10.87
CA LYS A 7 -17.97 0.02 -9.83
C LYS A 7 -17.17 0.02 -8.53
N LEU A 8 -16.63 -1.14 -8.15
CA LEU A 8 -15.84 -1.25 -6.93
C LEU A 8 -14.48 -0.55 -7.06
N ALA A 9 -13.85 -0.55 -8.24
CA ALA A 9 -12.65 0.24 -8.50
C ALA A 9 -12.92 1.73 -8.30
N ALA A 10 -13.97 2.27 -8.93
CA ALA A 10 -14.34 3.69 -8.79
C ALA A 10 -14.62 4.08 -7.32
N ALA A 11 -15.38 3.24 -6.59
CA ALA A 11 -15.64 3.48 -5.17
C ALA A 11 -14.37 3.35 -4.30
N THR A 12 -13.44 2.46 -4.66
CA THR A 12 -12.17 2.31 -3.92
C THR A 12 -11.26 3.50 -4.17
N GLU A 13 -11.15 3.97 -5.41
CA GLU A 13 -10.34 5.13 -5.80
C GLU A 13 -10.70 6.36 -4.98
N GLN A 14 -12.00 6.67 -4.84
CA GLN A 14 -12.50 7.79 -4.02
C GLN A 14 -12.03 7.75 -2.55
N VAL A 15 -11.63 6.59 -2.05
CA VAL A 15 -11.25 6.37 -0.65
C VAL A 15 -9.74 6.27 -0.46
N VAL A 16 -8.99 5.88 -1.50
CA VAL A 16 -7.55 5.58 -1.41
C VAL A 16 -6.68 6.53 -2.21
N VAL A 17 -7.27 7.39 -3.03
CA VAL A 17 -6.60 8.44 -3.82
C VAL A 17 -7.09 9.82 -3.39
N ASP A 18 -6.15 10.73 -3.15
CA ASP A 18 -6.41 12.14 -2.80
C ASP A 18 -5.43 13.02 -3.59
N GLY A 19 -5.84 13.41 -4.80
CA GLY A 19 -4.97 14.11 -5.75
C GLY A 19 -3.76 13.26 -6.15
N ASN A 20 -2.55 13.74 -5.87
CA ASN A 20 -1.33 12.97 -6.09
C ASN A 20 -0.97 12.03 -4.93
N ARG A 21 -1.74 12.05 -3.82
CA ARG A 21 -1.49 11.24 -2.64
C ARG A 21 -2.20 9.91 -2.72
N ARG A 22 -1.53 8.88 -2.22
CA ARG A 22 -2.11 7.53 -2.08
C ARG A 22 -2.09 7.10 -0.64
N LYS A 23 -3.01 6.23 -0.28
CA LYS A 23 -3.13 5.73 1.09
C LYS A 23 -2.23 4.51 1.31
N TYR A 24 -1.42 4.55 2.37
CA TYR A 24 -0.53 3.46 2.77
C TYR A 24 -0.83 3.01 4.20
N VAL A 25 -0.82 1.70 4.44
CA VAL A 25 -0.93 1.13 5.79
C VAL A 25 0.43 1.08 6.49
N ARG A 26 1.50 0.89 5.72
CA ARG A 26 2.89 0.95 6.20
C ARG A 26 3.77 1.56 5.12
N LEU A 27 4.67 2.46 5.52
CA LEU A 27 5.56 3.15 4.59
C LEU A 27 6.89 2.44 4.35
N ALA A 28 7.61 2.08 5.40
CA ALA A 28 8.97 1.60 5.24
C ALA A 28 9.29 0.48 6.23
N ARG A 29 8.61 -0.66 6.05
CA ARG A 29 8.86 -1.85 6.87
C ARG A 29 10.10 -2.57 6.35
N PRO A 30 11.13 -2.80 7.19
CA PRO A 30 12.23 -3.67 6.80
C PRO A 30 11.74 -5.12 6.73
N LEU A 31 11.99 -5.77 5.60
CA LEU A 31 11.70 -7.17 5.34
C LEU A 31 13.02 -7.90 5.10
N ARG A 32 13.10 -9.16 5.52
CA ARG A 32 14.30 -10.00 5.35
C ARG A 32 14.36 -10.69 3.98
N PHE A 33 13.37 -10.45 3.12
CA PHE A 33 13.29 -11.07 1.81
C PHE A 33 14.33 -10.46 0.86
N TYR A 34 14.82 -11.29 -0.08
CA TYR A 34 15.77 -10.89 -1.13
C TYR A 34 17.05 -10.21 -0.61
N GLY A 35 17.56 -10.67 0.55
CA GLY A 35 18.75 -10.08 1.16
C GLY A 35 18.50 -8.78 1.93
N GLY A 36 17.24 -8.44 2.20
CA GLY A 36 16.85 -7.21 2.88
C GLY A 36 16.17 -6.22 1.93
N THR A 37 14.92 -5.87 2.21
CA THR A 37 14.13 -4.93 1.41
C THR A 37 13.36 -4.00 2.33
N SER A 38 13.34 -2.71 2.04
CA SER A 38 12.42 -1.78 2.70
C SER A 38 11.15 -1.66 1.86
N SER A 39 10.00 -1.97 2.46
CA SER A 39 8.75 -2.12 1.72
C SER A 39 7.62 -1.24 2.24
N ALA A 40 6.91 -0.61 1.31
CA ALA A 40 5.67 0.11 1.51
C ALA A 40 4.48 -0.79 1.15
N THR A 41 3.37 -0.67 1.89
CA THR A 41 2.13 -1.38 1.62
C THR A 41 1.00 -0.37 1.42
N GLU A 42 0.46 -0.32 0.21
CA GLU A 42 -0.65 0.54 -0.17
C GLU A 42 -1.98 -0.01 0.36
N VAL A 43 -3.01 0.83 0.36
CA VAL A 43 -4.38 0.48 0.75
C VAL A 43 -5.25 0.49 -0.50
N GLY A 44 -6.12 -0.53 -0.63
CA GLY A 44 -7.11 -0.60 -1.70
C GLY A 44 -6.86 -1.75 -2.67
N CYS A 45 -7.94 -2.47 -2.98
CA CYS A 45 -8.01 -3.52 -3.99
C CYS A 45 -9.47 -3.69 -4.41
N ASN A 46 -9.73 -3.77 -5.71
CA ASN A 46 -11.07 -4.07 -6.20
C ASN A 46 -11.38 -5.58 -6.17
N LEU A 47 -10.39 -6.48 -6.16
CA LEU A 47 -10.63 -7.94 -6.25
C LEU A 47 -11.22 -8.59 -4.99
N ARG A 48 -11.06 -7.99 -3.80
CA ARG A 48 -11.66 -8.44 -2.51
C ARG A 48 -11.51 -9.95 -2.23
N CYS A 49 -10.37 -10.54 -2.60
CA CYS A 49 -10.15 -11.98 -2.53
C CYS A 49 -10.46 -12.55 -1.13
N LYS A 50 -11.15 -13.70 -1.08
CA LYS A 50 -11.50 -14.37 0.19
C LYS A 50 -10.27 -14.70 1.04
N PHE A 51 -9.18 -15.07 0.37
CA PHE A 51 -7.86 -15.42 0.92
C PHE A 51 -6.84 -14.26 0.80
N CYS A 52 -7.31 -13.01 0.70
CA CYS A 52 -6.44 -11.83 0.67
C CYS A 52 -5.60 -11.74 1.96
N PHE A 53 -4.28 -11.69 1.81
CA PHE A 53 -3.34 -11.54 2.92
C PHE A 53 -3.39 -10.16 3.58
N SER A 54 -3.78 -9.13 2.81
CA SER A 54 -3.84 -7.75 3.29
C SER A 54 -4.95 -7.55 4.32
N ASP A 55 -6.09 -8.23 4.18
CA ASP A 55 -7.28 -8.12 5.05
C ASP A 55 -7.83 -6.69 5.20
N LYS A 56 -7.53 -5.99 6.30
CA LYS A 56 -8.11 -4.67 6.63
C LYS A 56 -7.91 -3.57 5.58
N PRO A 57 -6.74 -3.39 4.93
CA PRO A 57 -6.53 -2.41 3.88
C PRO A 57 -7.46 -2.63 2.68
N VAL A 58 -7.84 -3.88 2.40
CA VAL A 58 -8.79 -4.19 1.33
C VAL A 58 -10.21 -4.08 1.83
N ARG A 59 -10.54 -4.66 2.99
CA ARG A 59 -11.92 -4.75 3.49
C ARG A 59 -12.46 -3.45 4.09
N LYS A 60 -11.60 -2.64 4.71
CA LYS A 60 -11.93 -1.37 5.38
C LYS A 60 -10.95 -0.24 4.96
N PRO A 61 -10.90 0.11 3.65
CA PRO A 61 -9.93 1.09 3.15
C PRO A 61 -10.18 2.50 3.71
N ALA A 62 -11.42 2.85 4.06
CA ALA A 62 -11.77 4.17 4.59
C ALA A 62 -11.10 4.49 5.93
N SER A 63 -11.03 3.50 6.83
CA SER A 63 -10.43 3.67 8.16
C SER A 63 -9.00 3.15 8.29
N THR A 64 -8.43 2.57 7.22
CA THR A 64 -7.09 1.97 7.26
C THR A 64 -6.07 2.82 6.52
N GLY A 65 -4.92 3.08 7.15
CA GLY A 65 -3.78 3.78 6.55
C GLY A 65 -3.89 5.31 6.53
N LYS A 66 -2.87 5.95 5.98
CA LYS A 66 -2.76 7.42 5.86
C LYS A 66 -2.34 7.80 4.44
N PHE A 67 -2.72 9.00 4.01
CA PHE A 67 -2.33 9.54 2.72
C PHE A 67 -0.90 10.07 2.76
N TYR A 68 -0.14 9.74 1.73
CA TYR A 68 1.23 10.23 1.54
C TYR A 68 1.43 10.59 0.08
N THR A 69 2.26 11.62 -0.14
CA THR A 69 2.77 11.99 -1.45
C THR A 69 3.79 10.96 -1.95
N PRO A 70 4.02 10.86 -3.27
CA PRO A 70 5.05 9.97 -3.82
C PRO A 70 6.44 10.25 -3.25
N GLN A 71 6.75 11.52 -2.99
CA GLN A 71 8.03 11.93 -2.40
C GLN A 71 8.18 11.44 -0.96
N GLU A 72 7.17 11.63 -0.10
CA GLU A 72 7.21 11.14 1.29
C GLU A 72 7.38 9.62 1.37
N VAL A 73 6.74 8.88 0.44
CA VAL A 73 6.88 7.42 0.37
C VAL A 73 8.31 7.04 -0.01
N PHE A 74 8.86 7.67 -1.04
CA PHE A 74 10.23 7.42 -1.49
C PHE A 74 11.26 7.75 -0.40
N ASP A 75 11.15 8.93 0.22
CA ASP A 75 12.07 9.38 1.26
C ASP A 75 12.05 8.44 2.47
N ALA A 76 10.87 7.97 2.88
CA ALA A 76 10.74 7.01 3.97
C ALA A 76 11.38 5.65 3.61
N LEU A 77 11.19 5.18 2.38
CA LEU A 77 11.78 3.94 1.88
C LEU A 77 13.29 4.02 1.79
N ASP A 78 13.83 5.09 1.22
CA ASP A 78 15.26 5.36 1.07
C ASP A 78 15.94 5.49 2.44
N ALA A 79 15.36 6.26 3.36
CA ALA A 79 15.87 6.40 4.72
C ALA A 79 15.92 5.05 5.46
N SER A 80 14.88 4.22 5.29
CA SER A 80 14.86 2.86 5.86
C SER A 80 15.90 1.97 5.21
N ALA A 81 16.01 1.99 3.87
CA ALA A 81 16.97 1.16 3.16
C ALA A 81 18.41 1.49 3.57
N LYS A 82 18.76 2.78 3.65
CA LYS A 82 20.05 3.26 4.15
C LYS A 82 20.31 2.82 5.59
N LYS A 83 19.31 2.93 6.48
CA LYS A 83 19.43 2.51 7.89
C LYS A 83 19.73 1.03 8.05
N TYR A 84 19.15 0.17 7.21
CA TYR A 84 19.27 -1.29 7.32
C TYR A 84 20.23 -1.90 6.28
N GLY A 85 20.90 -1.10 5.45
CA GLY A 85 21.80 -1.56 4.40
C GLY A 85 21.10 -2.32 3.26
N HIS A 86 19.81 -2.08 3.05
CA HIS A 86 19.06 -2.72 1.97
C HIS A 86 19.40 -2.09 0.63
N LYS A 87 19.58 -2.94 -0.40
CA LYS A 87 19.78 -2.50 -1.79
C LYS A 87 18.46 -2.38 -2.57
N LEU A 88 17.38 -2.88 -1.99
CA LEU A 88 16.08 -2.97 -2.62
C LEU A 88 15.05 -2.19 -1.79
N ILE A 89 14.24 -1.43 -2.50
CA ILE A 89 13.00 -0.85 -1.99
C ILE A 89 11.84 -1.42 -2.81
N SER A 90 10.69 -1.63 -2.18
CA SER A 90 9.49 -2.09 -2.88
C SER A 90 8.24 -1.36 -2.40
N ALA A 91 7.26 -1.24 -3.29
CA ALA A 91 5.92 -0.84 -2.96
C ALA A 91 4.98 -1.95 -3.40
N SER A 92 4.13 -2.43 -2.50
CA SER A 92 3.18 -3.49 -2.78
C SER A 92 1.76 -2.98 -2.59
N ALA A 93 0.94 -3.20 -3.60
CA ALA A 93 -0.51 -3.00 -3.52
C ALA A 93 -1.16 -4.12 -2.69
N SER A 94 -2.21 -3.76 -1.95
CA SER A 94 -2.97 -4.69 -1.10
C SER A 94 -3.94 -5.56 -1.88
#